data_AF-A0A6P8QYR1-F1
#
_entry.id   AF-A0A6P8QYR1-F1
#
_cell.length_a   1.000
_cell.length_b   1.000
_cell.length_c   1.000
_cell.angle_alpha   90.00
_cell.angle_beta   90.00
_cell.angle_gamma   90.00
#
_symmetry.space_group_name_H-M   'P 1'
#
loop_
_entity.id
_entity.type
_entity.pdbx_description
1 polymer ?
#
loop_
_entity_poly.entity_id
_entity_poly.type
_entity_poly.pdbx_seq_one_letter_code
_entity_poly.pdbx_strand_id
1 'polypeptide(L)'
;MASGFIDCHCHMTAIEFQQDVDVILEKSREAGVTALISVTEHVDEFERVLDLSERYPGFVMPCFGIHPVQSTEEGHHSVRLQDLEPVLSLFEKFQDKLVAIGEIGLDFTPWLASTSQEREEQKRVFQVQLEVAKKFDLPVNVHSRSAGRQTISFLKEQEGEVNPAHPTGKHLPGNRLPISWAKPSGKKCAREHQDFLLLHCRSERITARNSP
;
A
#
# COMPACT_ATOMS: atom_id res chain seq x y z
N MET A 1 -15.97 25.69 5.04
CA MET A 1 -15.72 24.69 3.99
C MET A 1 -16.51 23.46 4.36
N ALA A 2 -17.30 22.88 3.46
CA ALA A 2 -17.95 21.60 3.75
C ALA A 2 -16.85 20.55 3.96
N SER A 3 -16.80 19.92 5.12
CA SER A 3 -15.85 18.85 5.41
C SER A 3 -16.33 17.57 4.71
N GLY A 4 -15.58 17.09 3.73
CA GLY A 4 -15.78 15.79 3.11
C GLY A 4 -15.03 14.68 3.84
N PHE A 5 -15.40 13.43 3.57
CA PHE A 5 -14.68 12.25 4.05
C PHE A 5 -13.70 11.77 2.98
N ILE A 6 -12.53 11.28 3.40
CA ILE A 6 -11.63 10.54 2.53
C ILE A 6 -11.64 9.10 3.04
N ASP A 7 -11.96 8.15 2.16
CA ASP A 7 -11.70 6.75 2.45
C ASP A 7 -10.23 6.45 2.14
N CYS A 8 -9.43 6.28 3.18
CA CYS A 8 -8.00 6.07 3.03
C CYS A 8 -7.63 4.63 2.63
N HIS A 9 -8.59 3.71 2.59
CA HIS A 9 -8.35 2.31 2.28
C HIS A 9 -9.63 1.60 1.83
N CYS A 10 -9.73 1.26 0.55
CA CYS A 10 -10.83 0.48 0.00
C CYS A 10 -10.37 -0.40 -1.17
N HIS A 11 -11.11 -1.48 -1.45
CA HIS A 11 -10.84 -2.38 -2.58
C HIS A 11 -11.91 -2.17 -3.66
N MET A 12 -11.84 -1.08 -4.42
CA MET A 12 -12.85 -0.80 -5.46
C MET A 12 -12.77 -1.76 -6.65
N THR A 13 -11.67 -2.49 -6.78
CA THR A 13 -11.47 -3.55 -7.78
C THR A 13 -11.93 -4.93 -7.31
N ALA A 14 -12.44 -5.06 -6.08
CA ALA A 14 -12.93 -6.32 -5.58
C ALA A 14 -14.02 -6.89 -6.50
N ILE A 15 -14.00 -8.22 -6.72
CA ILE A 15 -14.90 -8.88 -7.66
C ILE A 15 -16.38 -8.67 -7.27
N GLU A 16 -16.67 -8.54 -5.97
CA GLU A 16 -18.00 -8.30 -5.44
C GLU A 16 -18.59 -6.96 -5.90
N PHE A 17 -17.75 -6.00 -6.31
CA PHE A 17 -18.19 -4.69 -6.78
C PHE A 17 -18.20 -4.57 -8.31
N GLN A 18 -17.67 -5.54 -9.05
CA GLN A 18 -17.43 -5.41 -10.49
C GLN A 18 -18.67 -5.01 -11.30
N GLN A 19 -19.85 -5.51 -10.93
CA GLN A 19 -21.10 -5.22 -11.65
C GLN A 19 -21.69 -3.84 -11.35
N ASP A 20 -21.43 -3.31 -10.14
CA ASP A 20 -22.11 -2.12 -9.60
C ASP A 20 -21.12 -1.01 -9.19
N VAL A 21 -19.84 -1.11 -9.57
CA VAL A 21 -18.76 -0.22 -9.10
C VAL A 21 -19.10 1.24 -9.34
N ASP A 22 -19.67 1.57 -10.50
CA ASP A 22 -20.04 2.94 -10.86
C ASP A 22 -21.17 3.47 -9.97
N VAL A 23 -22.14 2.62 -9.65
CA VAL A 23 -23.26 2.95 -8.74
C VAL A 23 -22.73 3.18 -7.32
N ILE A 24 -21.78 2.36 -6.87
CA ILE A 24 -21.15 2.48 -5.55
C ILE A 24 -20.35 3.80 -5.46
N LEU A 25 -19.60 4.14 -6.50
CA LEU A 25 -18.83 5.38 -6.55
C LEU A 25 -19.72 6.63 -6.50
N GLU A 26 -20.82 6.65 -7.24
CA GLU A 26 -21.76 7.77 -7.18
C GLU A 26 -22.46 7.88 -5.82
N LYS A 27 -22.91 6.76 -5.24
CA LYS A 27 -23.45 6.75 -3.87
C LYS A 27 -22.44 7.24 -2.83
N SER A 28 -21.16 6.93 -3.03
CA SER A 28 -20.09 7.40 -2.13
C SER A 28 -19.95 8.93 -2.19
N ARG A 29 -20.04 9.52 -3.39
CA ARG A 29 -20.05 10.98 -3.55
C ARG A 29 -21.26 11.62 -2.88
N GLU A 30 -22.45 11.06 -3.09
CA GLU A 30 -23.70 11.54 -2.45
C GLU A 30 -23.62 11.47 -0.92
N ALA A 31 -22.92 10.48 -0.38
CA ALA A 31 -22.66 10.34 1.06
C ALA A 31 -21.58 11.30 1.61
N GLY A 32 -20.98 12.13 0.76
CA GLY A 32 -19.98 13.13 1.15
C GLY A 32 -18.53 12.63 1.14
N VAL A 33 -18.25 11.49 0.50
CA VAL A 33 -16.87 11.06 0.23
C VAL A 33 -16.31 11.93 -0.89
N THR A 34 -15.12 12.49 -0.67
CA THR A 34 -14.44 13.40 -1.60
C THR A 34 -13.25 12.75 -2.29
N ALA A 35 -12.70 11.67 -1.74
CA ALA A 35 -11.67 10.85 -2.38
C ALA A 35 -11.65 9.43 -1.78
N LEU A 36 -11.23 8.47 -2.59
CA LEU A 36 -11.10 7.05 -2.27
C LEU A 36 -9.68 6.61 -2.64
N ILE A 37 -8.94 6.06 -1.68
CA ILE A 37 -7.66 5.41 -1.93
C ILE A 37 -7.94 3.93 -2.19
N SER A 38 -7.88 3.53 -3.47
CA SER A 38 -8.17 2.16 -3.88
C SER A 38 -6.87 1.36 -3.92
N VAL A 39 -6.74 0.42 -2.99
CA VAL A 39 -5.61 -0.52 -2.92
C VAL A 39 -5.85 -1.74 -3.80
N THR A 40 -4.77 -2.43 -4.11
CA THR A 40 -4.78 -3.72 -4.80
C THR A 40 -4.16 -4.79 -3.91
N GLU A 41 -4.62 -6.02 -4.08
CA GLU A 41 -4.10 -7.22 -3.42
C GLU A 41 -3.30 -8.10 -4.38
N HIS A 42 -3.69 -8.11 -5.66
CA HIS A 42 -3.15 -8.96 -6.71
C HIS A 42 -2.84 -8.16 -7.99
N VAL A 43 -1.93 -8.68 -8.82
CA VAL A 43 -1.51 -7.99 -10.05
C VAL A 43 -2.63 -7.82 -11.08
N ASP A 44 -3.59 -8.74 -11.15
CA ASP A 44 -4.72 -8.69 -12.09
C ASP A 44 -5.72 -7.54 -11.77
N GLU A 45 -5.52 -6.85 -10.65
CA GLU A 45 -6.27 -5.65 -10.28
C GLU A 45 -5.63 -4.35 -10.77
N PHE A 46 -4.35 -4.37 -11.16
CA PHE A 46 -3.59 -3.15 -11.48
C PHE A 46 -4.22 -2.37 -12.63
N GLU A 47 -4.60 -3.04 -13.71
CA GLU A 47 -5.25 -2.36 -14.84
C GLU A 47 -6.64 -1.85 -14.46
N ARG A 48 -7.37 -2.59 -13.62
CA ARG A 48 -8.73 -2.22 -13.18
C ARG A 48 -8.72 -0.99 -12.29
N VAL A 49 -7.76 -0.88 -11.37
CA VAL A 49 -7.69 0.32 -10.50
C VAL A 49 -7.22 1.55 -11.27
N LEU A 50 -6.37 1.37 -12.29
CA LEU A 50 -5.98 2.46 -13.19
C LEU A 50 -7.16 2.93 -14.05
N ASP A 51 -7.93 2.00 -14.62
CA ASP A 51 -9.16 2.32 -15.37
C ASP A 51 -10.14 3.13 -14.50
N LEU A 52 -10.39 2.69 -13.25
CA LEU A 52 -11.24 3.42 -12.31
C LEU A 52 -10.70 4.83 -12.03
N SER A 53 -9.38 4.97 -11.84
CA SER A 53 -8.76 6.28 -11.62
C SER A 53 -8.92 7.22 -12.83
N GLU A 54 -8.82 6.68 -14.05
CA GLU A 54 -9.01 7.43 -15.29
C GLU A 54 -10.47 7.83 -15.53
N ARG A 55 -11.42 6.96 -15.19
CA ARG A 55 -12.86 7.26 -15.29
C ARG A 55 -13.35 8.21 -14.20
N TYR A 56 -12.71 8.20 -13.03
CA TYR A 56 -13.07 9.02 -11.87
C TYR A 56 -11.89 9.89 -11.39
N PRO A 57 -11.38 10.81 -12.24
CA PRO A 57 -10.18 11.58 -11.95
C PRO A 57 -10.38 12.47 -10.72
N GLY A 58 -9.38 12.47 -9.83
CA GLY A 58 -9.41 13.22 -8.57
C GLY A 58 -10.34 12.64 -7.49
N PHE A 59 -11.06 11.55 -7.79
CA PHE A 59 -11.92 10.86 -6.83
C PHE A 59 -11.38 9.48 -6.47
N VAL A 60 -11.00 8.66 -7.46
CA VAL A 60 -10.36 7.35 -7.23
C VAL A 60 -8.85 7.50 -7.39
N MET A 61 -8.12 7.26 -6.31
CA MET A 61 -6.67 7.37 -6.22
C MET A 61 -6.06 5.97 -6.15
N PRO A 62 -5.24 5.57 -7.14
CA PRO A 62 -4.79 4.19 -7.26
C PRO A 62 -3.56 3.91 -6.38
N CYS A 63 -3.56 2.73 -5.77
CA CYS A 63 -2.44 2.18 -5.00
C CYS A 63 -2.13 0.77 -5.50
N PHE A 64 -0.87 0.55 -5.86
CA PHE A 64 -0.38 -0.77 -6.25
C PHE A 64 0.28 -1.46 -5.08
N GLY A 65 -0.06 -2.73 -4.87
CA GLY A 65 0.55 -3.58 -3.86
C GLY A 65 0.26 -5.04 -4.16
N ILE A 66 1.17 -5.91 -3.72
CA ILE A 66 0.98 -7.35 -3.65
C ILE A 66 0.79 -7.71 -2.18
N HIS A 67 -0.41 -8.13 -1.84
CA HIS A 67 -0.85 -8.39 -0.46
C HIS A 67 -0.23 -9.69 0.10
N PRO A 68 -0.01 -9.81 1.43
CA PRO A 68 0.57 -11.01 2.05
C PRO A 68 -0.21 -12.31 1.84
N VAL A 69 -1.48 -12.23 1.50
CA VAL A 69 -2.31 -13.36 1.04
C VAL A 69 -2.40 -13.31 -0.47
N GLN A 70 -1.94 -14.36 -1.15
CA GLN A 70 -2.08 -14.54 -2.59
C GLN A 70 -3.04 -15.69 -2.90
N SER A 71 -3.55 -15.72 -4.14
CA SER A 71 -4.56 -16.68 -4.57
C SER A 71 -4.16 -17.30 -5.90
N THR A 72 -4.31 -18.61 -6.02
CA THR A 72 -4.11 -19.38 -7.25
C THR A 72 -5.29 -20.31 -7.50
N GLU A 73 -5.29 -21.06 -8.60
CA GLU A 73 -6.29 -22.11 -8.85
C GLU A 73 -6.33 -23.18 -7.74
N GLU A 74 -5.22 -23.36 -7.01
CA GLU A 74 -5.08 -24.34 -5.92
C GLU A 74 -5.57 -23.79 -4.56
N GLY A 75 -5.95 -22.51 -4.50
CA GLY A 75 -6.41 -21.82 -3.30
C GLY A 75 -5.49 -20.68 -2.85
N HIS A 76 -5.61 -20.29 -1.58
CA HIS A 76 -4.84 -19.20 -0.99
C HIS A 76 -3.48 -19.67 -0.45
N HIS A 77 -2.45 -18.85 -0.63
CA HIS A 77 -1.11 -19.07 -0.08
C HIS A 77 -0.48 -17.78 0.47
N SER A 78 0.50 -17.92 1.36
CA SER A 78 1.33 -16.80 1.79
C SER A 78 2.19 -16.30 0.63
N VAL A 79 2.24 -14.99 0.43
CA VAL A 79 3.02 -14.34 -0.63
C VAL A 79 4.49 -14.76 -0.62
N ARG A 80 5.07 -14.84 -1.82
CA ARG A 80 6.46 -15.17 -2.09
C ARG A 80 7.08 -14.18 -3.07
N LEU A 81 8.41 -14.13 -3.15
CA LEU A 81 9.07 -13.28 -4.14
C LEU A 81 8.65 -13.59 -5.57
N GLN A 82 8.29 -14.84 -5.89
CA GLN A 82 7.80 -15.22 -7.22
C GLN A 82 6.46 -14.57 -7.59
N ASP A 83 5.66 -14.16 -6.61
CA ASP A 83 4.41 -13.42 -6.85
C ASP A 83 4.68 -11.94 -7.18
N LEU A 84 5.81 -11.38 -6.71
CA LEU A 84 6.16 -9.97 -6.85
C LEU A 84 7.14 -9.68 -8.01
N GLU A 85 8.21 -10.46 -8.14
CA GLU A 85 9.30 -10.19 -9.09
C GLU A 85 8.83 -9.96 -10.54
N PRO A 86 7.89 -10.75 -11.10
CA PRO A 86 7.42 -10.55 -12.47
C PRO A 86 6.72 -9.20 -12.69
N VAL A 87 6.20 -8.59 -11.62
CA VAL A 87 5.29 -7.44 -11.69
C VAL A 87 5.97 -6.13 -11.30
N LEU A 88 7.22 -6.16 -10.81
CA LEU A 88 7.98 -4.96 -10.44
C LEU A 88 8.11 -3.95 -11.58
N SER A 89 8.19 -4.41 -12.82
CA SER A 89 8.23 -3.52 -14.00
C SER A 89 6.94 -2.71 -14.17
N LEU A 90 5.79 -3.20 -13.71
CA LEU A 90 4.51 -2.50 -13.76
C LEU A 90 4.47 -1.35 -12.75
N PHE A 91 5.06 -1.52 -11.57
CA PHE A 91 5.24 -0.44 -10.60
C PHE A 91 6.02 0.73 -11.23
N GLU A 92 7.13 0.45 -11.91
CA GLU A 92 7.93 1.49 -12.56
C GLU A 92 7.20 2.14 -13.73
N LYS A 93 6.50 1.35 -14.55
CA LYS A 93 5.72 1.82 -15.71
C LYS A 93 4.63 2.80 -15.31
N PHE A 94 4.00 2.59 -14.15
CA PHE A 94 2.83 3.37 -13.72
C PHE A 94 3.10 4.27 -12.51
N GLN A 95 4.35 4.45 -12.10
CA GLN A 95 4.71 5.21 -10.88
C GLN A 95 4.05 6.59 -10.79
N ASP A 96 3.96 7.32 -11.90
CA ASP A 96 3.42 8.68 -11.94
C ASP A 96 1.90 8.75 -11.73
N LYS A 97 1.21 7.61 -11.79
CA LYS A 97 -0.24 7.50 -11.54
C LYS A 97 -0.55 7.15 -10.09
N LEU A 98 0.41 6.60 -9.34
CA LEU A 98 0.17 6.03 -8.01
C LEU A 98 0.23 7.10 -6.92
N VAL A 99 -0.64 6.99 -5.91
CA VAL A 99 -0.59 7.87 -4.73
C VAL A 99 0.08 7.22 -3.52
N ALA A 100 0.21 5.89 -3.52
CA ALA A 100 0.88 5.10 -2.49
C ALA A 100 1.23 3.70 -3.03
N ILE A 101 2.08 2.98 -2.30
CA ILE A 101 2.29 1.54 -2.46
C ILE A 101 1.43 0.79 -1.45
N GLY A 102 0.47 0.01 -1.90
CA GLY A 102 -0.49 -0.69 -1.05
C GLY A 102 -1.54 -1.49 -1.82
N GLU A 103 -2.07 -2.58 -1.27
CA GLU A 103 -1.90 -3.02 0.11
C GLU A 103 -0.69 -3.96 0.26
N ILE A 104 0.20 -3.67 1.22
CA ILE A 104 1.43 -4.44 1.47
C ILE A 104 1.56 -4.73 2.95
N GLY A 105 2.29 -5.77 3.37
CA GLY A 105 2.55 -5.97 4.79
C GLY A 105 2.70 -7.42 5.19
N LEU A 106 2.27 -7.73 6.42
CA LEU A 106 2.44 -9.05 7.03
C LEU A 106 1.10 -9.58 7.52
N ASP A 107 0.86 -10.87 7.26
CA ASP A 107 -0.26 -11.62 7.79
C ASP A 107 0.24 -12.94 8.40
N PHE A 108 0.32 -12.98 9.73
CA PHE A 108 0.84 -14.15 10.45
C PHE A 108 -0.27 -15.08 10.96
N THR A 109 -1.42 -15.06 10.29
CA THR A 109 -2.52 -15.97 10.61
C THR A 109 -2.06 -17.43 10.46
N PRO A 110 -2.32 -18.33 11.44
CA PRO A 110 -1.70 -19.66 11.48
C PRO A 110 -1.93 -20.55 10.26
N TRP A 111 -3.05 -20.40 9.55
CA TRP A 111 -3.31 -21.19 8.34
C TRP A 111 -2.58 -20.68 7.10
N LEU A 112 -2.09 -19.43 7.13
CA LEU A 112 -1.42 -18.76 6.03
C LEU A 112 0.10 -18.80 6.17
N ALA A 113 0.62 -18.39 7.34
CA ALA A 113 2.05 -18.31 7.64
C ALA A 113 2.37 -19.13 8.90
N SER A 114 2.22 -20.43 8.74
CA SER A 114 2.37 -21.44 9.79
C SER A 114 3.83 -21.68 10.18
N THR A 115 4.75 -21.49 9.23
CA THR A 115 6.18 -21.74 9.38
C THR A 115 6.98 -20.44 9.53
N SER A 116 8.16 -20.52 10.12
CA SER A 116 9.11 -19.39 10.14
C SER A 116 9.55 -19.00 8.73
N GLN A 117 9.69 -19.96 7.82
CA GLN A 117 10.07 -19.71 6.43
C GLN A 117 9.05 -18.85 5.69
N GLU A 118 7.75 -19.15 5.82
CA GLU A 118 6.69 -18.34 5.21
C GLU A 118 6.68 -16.91 5.76
N ARG A 119 6.87 -16.74 7.07
CA ARG A 119 6.92 -15.42 7.71
C ARG A 119 8.11 -14.60 7.25
N GLU A 120 9.28 -15.21 7.09
CA GLU A 120 10.47 -14.55 6.55
C GLU A 120 10.29 -14.20 5.07
N GLU A 121 9.59 -15.04 4.30
CA GLU A 121 9.28 -14.73 2.91
C GLU A 121 8.32 -13.54 2.78
N GLN A 122 7.27 -13.46 3.60
CA GLN A 122 6.41 -12.26 3.65
C GLN A 122 7.22 -11.00 3.96
N LYS A 123 8.17 -11.06 4.90
CA LYS A 123 9.03 -9.92 5.23
C LYS A 123 9.90 -9.51 4.04
N ARG A 124 10.45 -10.46 3.28
CA ARG A 124 11.24 -10.15 2.07
C ARG A 124 10.39 -9.45 1.02
N VAL A 125 9.20 -9.97 0.74
CA VAL A 125 8.23 -9.36 -0.19
C VAL A 125 7.86 -7.95 0.27
N PHE A 126 7.55 -7.80 1.56
CA PHE A 126 7.25 -6.50 2.15
C PHE A 126 8.44 -5.54 2.02
N GLN A 127 9.67 -6.00 2.29
CA GLN A 127 10.88 -5.20 2.13
C GLN A 127 11.03 -4.65 0.72
N VAL A 128 10.89 -5.50 -0.30
CA VAL A 128 11.03 -5.08 -1.71
C VAL A 128 10.01 -3.99 -2.05
N GLN A 129 8.77 -4.13 -1.59
CA GLN A 129 7.73 -3.11 -1.82
C GLN A 129 7.98 -1.82 -1.03
N LEU A 130 8.56 -1.89 0.16
CA LEU A 130 9.04 -0.70 0.89
C LEU A 130 10.15 0.03 0.12
N GLU A 131 11.08 -0.70 -0.49
CA GLU A 131 12.13 -0.11 -1.33
C GLU A 131 11.55 0.54 -2.59
N VAL A 132 10.51 -0.04 -3.19
CA VAL A 132 9.75 0.59 -4.29
C VAL A 132 9.13 1.91 -3.82
N ALA A 133 8.46 1.93 -2.66
CA ALA A 133 7.87 3.13 -2.10
C ALA A 133 8.92 4.23 -1.83
N LYS A 134 10.08 3.86 -1.27
CA LYS A 134 11.22 4.76 -1.07
C LYS A 134 11.76 5.31 -2.40
N LYS A 135 11.91 4.46 -3.41
CA LYS A 135 12.39 4.83 -4.75
C LYS A 135 11.46 5.86 -5.40
N PHE A 136 10.15 5.71 -5.22
CA PHE A 136 9.14 6.59 -5.81
C PHE A 136 8.78 7.80 -4.92
N ASP A 137 9.34 7.90 -3.71
CA ASP A 137 8.97 8.89 -2.70
C ASP A 137 7.46 8.88 -2.40
N LEU A 138 6.87 7.68 -2.34
CA LEU A 138 5.46 7.45 -2.08
C LEU A 138 5.21 6.95 -0.66
N PRO A 139 4.05 7.29 -0.06
CA PRO A 139 3.58 6.64 1.17
C PRO A 139 3.26 5.16 0.96
N VAL A 140 3.06 4.42 2.05
CA VAL A 140 2.63 3.01 2.04
C VAL A 140 1.30 2.81 2.76
N ASN A 141 0.48 1.87 2.27
CA ASN A 141 -0.76 1.41 2.90
C ASN A 141 -0.57 -0.04 3.38
N VAL A 142 -0.62 -0.25 4.69
CA VAL A 142 -0.04 -1.45 5.33
C VAL A 142 -1.08 -2.36 5.98
N HIS A 143 -1.04 -3.64 5.62
CA HIS A 143 -1.70 -4.77 6.29
C HIS A 143 -0.86 -5.31 7.45
N SER A 144 -1.52 -5.72 8.53
CA SER A 144 -0.81 -6.23 9.71
C SER A 144 -1.56 -7.30 10.53
N ARG A 145 -2.47 -8.05 9.91
CA ARG A 145 -3.29 -9.06 10.61
C ARG A 145 -2.42 -10.10 11.32
N SER A 146 -2.70 -10.36 12.59
CA SER A 146 -1.92 -11.28 13.45
C SER A 146 -0.41 -10.95 13.54
N ALA A 147 0.02 -9.79 13.05
CA ALA A 147 1.42 -9.40 12.90
C ALA A 147 1.73 -7.96 13.32
N GLY A 148 0.77 -7.23 13.93
CA GLY A 148 0.92 -5.79 14.23
C GLY A 148 2.23 -5.37 14.91
N ARG A 149 2.69 -6.10 15.93
CA ARG A 149 3.97 -5.78 16.61
C ARG A 149 5.17 -6.02 15.69
N GLN A 150 5.12 -7.10 14.92
CA GLN A 150 6.17 -7.49 13.99
C GLN A 150 6.24 -6.51 12.82
N THR A 151 5.10 -6.08 12.28
CA THR A 151 5.03 -5.04 11.24
C THR A 151 5.62 -3.72 11.75
N ILE A 152 5.27 -3.28 12.96
CA ILE A 152 5.83 -2.05 13.54
C ILE A 152 7.34 -2.17 13.78
N SER A 153 7.82 -3.31 14.31
CA SER A 153 9.26 -3.54 14.52
C SER A 153 10.02 -3.49 13.20
N PHE A 154 9.50 -4.21 12.21
CA PHE A 154 10.08 -4.31 10.88
C PHE A 154 10.16 -2.92 10.22
N LEU A 155 9.08 -2.13 10.24
CA LEU A 155 9.08 -0.78 9.71
C LEU A 155 10.14 0.11 10.39
N LYS A 156 10.28 0.04 11.72
CA LYS A 156 11.30 0.81 12.46
C LYS A 156 12.73 0.38 12.13
N GLU A 157 12.96 -0.92 11.94
CA GLU A 157 14.27 -1.43 11.51
C GLU A 157 14.64 -0.86 10.14
N GLN A 158 13.66 -0.80 9.22
CA GLN A 158 13.84 -0.21 7.89
C GLN A 158 14.04 1.33 7.90
N GLU A 159 13.72 2.03 9.01
CA GLU A 159 14.10 3.43 9.23
C GLU A 159 15.54 3.59 9.74
N GLY A 160 16.04 2.61 10.49
CA GLY A 160 17.37 2.62 11.09
C GLY A 160 18.48 2.20 10.13
N GLU A 161 18.15 1.51 9.04
CA GLU A 161 19.09 1.12 7.99
C GLU A 161 19.51 2.33 7.14
N VAL A 162 20.54 3.05 7.60
CA VAL A 162 21.37 3.90 6.74
C VAL A 162 22.22 2.98 5.87
N ASN A 163 21.80 2.74 4.64
CA ASN A 163 22.46 1.84 3.70
C ASN A 163 23.96 2.18 3.53
N PRO A 164 24.93 1.34 3.94
CA PRO A 164 26.35 1.64 3.80
C PRO A 164 26.95 1.17 2.46
N ALA A 165 26.17 0.69 1.49
CA ALA A 165 26.72 0.00 0.31
C ALA A 165 26.41 0.70 -1.03
N HIS A 166 27.05 1.86 -1.28
CA HIS A 166 27.37 2.31 -2.64
C HIS A 166 28.81 2.82 -2.72
N PRO A 167 29.69 2.22 -3.54
CA PRO A 167 31.08 2.64 -3.69
C PRO A 167 31.17 3.75 -4.75
N THR A 168 30.51 4.89 -4.51
CA THR A 168 30.86 6.14 -5.20
C THR A 168 30.74 7.27 -4.19
N GLY A 169 31.89 7.85 -3.86
CA GLY A 169 32.01 8.83 -2.79
C GLY A 169 31.11 10.05 -2.98
N LYS A 170 30.24 10.29 -1.99
CA LYS A 170 29.95 11.58 -1.35
C LYS A 170 28.97 11.31 -0.21
N HIS A 171 29.45 11.51 1.03
CA HIS A 171 28.57 11.50 2.21
C HIS A 171 27.55 12.63 2.09
N LEU A 172 26.27 12.29 2.04
CA LEU A 172 25.17 13.21 2.36
C LEU A 172 24.74 12.96 3.81
N PRO A 173 24.48 13.99 4.61
CA PRO A 173 24.15 13.83 6.02
C PRO A 173 22.75 13.20 6.18
N GLY A 174 22.71 12.11 6.95
CA GLY A 174 21.56 11.36 7.48
C GLY A 174 20.14 11.74 7.05
N ASN A 175 19.55 10.92 6.17
CA ASN A 175 18.10 10.85 6.01
C ASN A 175 17.51 9.98 7.12
N ARG A 176 16.92 10.61 8.13
CA ARG A 176 16.06 9.93 9.12
C ARG A 176 14.61 10.08 8.66
N LEU A 177 13.89 8.97 8.55
CA LEU A 177 12.46 8.97 8.23
C LEU A 177 11.66 9.55 9.42
N PRO A 178 10.76 10.51 9.20
CA PRO A 178 9.72 10.82 10.17
C PRO A 178 8.44 10.05 9.79
N ILE A 179 8.23 8.86 10.35
CA ILE A 179 6.89 8.24 10.32
C ILE A 179 5.92 9.12 11.12
N SER A 180 4.95 9.73 10.42
CA SER A 180 3.76 10.31 11.05
C SER A 180 2.68 9.24 11.21
N TRP A 181 2.42 8.83 12.44
CA TRP A 181 1.36 7.87 12.78
C TRP A 181 -0.01 8.54 12.70
N ALA A 182 -0.80 8.24 11.66
CA ALA A 182 -2.23 8.56 11.69
C ALA A 182 -2.93 7.53 12.60
N LYS A 183 -3.45 7.97 13.76
CA LYS A 183 -4.30 7.10 14.59
C LYS A 183 -5.64 6.89 13.88
N PRO A 184 -6.15 5.65 13.77
CA PRO A 184 -7.46 5.43 13.19
C PRO A 184 -8.53 6.16 14.02
N SER A 185 -9.22 7.11 13.39
CA SER A 185 -10.37 7.81 13.96
C SER A 185 -11.65 7.05 13.61
N GLY A 186 -12.10 6.18 14.51
CA GLY A 186 -13.51 5.75 14.54
C GLY A 186 -13.80 4.34 14.01
N LYS A 187 -14.68 3.68 14.78
CA LYS A 187 -15.48 2.45 14.59
C LYS A 187 -14.96 1.40 13.58
N LYS A 188 -14.59 0.26 14.17
CA LYS A 188 -14.35 -1.05 13.55
C LYS A 188 -15.33 -1.34 12.40
N CYS A 189 -14.81 -1.40 11.17
CA CYS A 189 -15.51 -1.97 10.04
C CYS A 189 -15.57 -3.50 10.20
N ALA A 190 -16.69 -4.11 9.83
CA ALA A 190 -17.06 -5.49 10.14
C ALA A 190 -16.49 -6.54 9.16
N ARG A 191 -15.20 -6.44 8.81
CA ARG A 191 -14.40 -7.57 8.32
C ARG A 191 -13.25 -7.76 9.31
N GLU A 192 -13.01 -9.02 9.67
CA GLU A 192 -12.19 -9.45 10.80
C GLU A 192 -10.83 -8.74 10.91
N HIS A 193 -10.62 -8.04 12.03
CA HIS A 193 -9.33 -7.61 12.58
C HIS A 193 -8.24 -7.22 11.55
N GLN A 194 -8.50 -6.21 10.71
CA GLN A 194 -7.46 -5.55 9.92
C GLN A 194 -7.08 -4.23 10.61
N ASP A 195 -5.84 -4.16 11.10
CA ASP A 195 -5.23 -2.91 11.57
C ASP A 195 -4.48 -2.29 10.38
N PHE A 196 -5.03 -1.21 9.83
CA PHE A 196 -4.47 -0.50 8.68
C PHE A 196 -3.61 0.68 9.12
N LEU A 197 -2.49 0.89 8.44
CA LEU A 197 -1.57 2.01 8.67
C LEU A 197 -1.23 2.68 7.33
N LEU A 198 -1.56 3.96 7.18
CA LEU A 198 -1.03 4.80 6.11
C LEU A 198 0.24 5.49 6.64
N LEU A 199 1.38 5.22 6.01
CA LEU A 199 2.69 5.75 6.40
C LEU A 199 3.22 6.70 5.34
N HIS A 200 3.63 7.91 5.72
CA HIS A 200 4.28 8.84 4.79
C HIS A 200 5.79 8.60 4.75
N CYS A 201 6.33 8.37 3.55
CA CYS A 201 7.76 8.50 3.29
C CYS A 201 7.98 9.98 2.96
N ARG A 202 8.63 10.77 3.83
CA ARG A 202 9.04 12.14 3.49
C ARG A 202 10.55 12.16 3.23
N SER A 203 10.94 12.33 1.97
CA SER A 203 12.19 12.97 1.62
C SER A 203 12.03 14.49 1.78
N GLU A 204 12.94 15.17 2.46
CA GLU A 204 12.96 16.65 2.53
C GLU A 204 13.30 17.24 1.15
N ARG A 205 12.32 17.29 0.25
CA ARG A 205 12.34 18.13 -0.93
C ARG A 205 10.90 18.31 -1.38
N ILE A 206 10.32 19.47 -1.08
CA ILE A 206 9.39 20.26 -1.91
C ILE A 206 8.92 21.45 -1.06
N THR A 207 9.66 22.54 -1.15
CA THR A 207 9.05 23.84 -1.46
C THR A 207 9.40 24.12 -2.91
N ALA A 208 8.42 24.59 -3.69
CA ALA A 208 8.50 24.92 -5.12
C ALA A 208 8.16 23.80 -6.12
N ARG A 209 6.92 23.30 -6.05
CA ARG A 209 6.11 23.09 -7.27
C ARG A 209 4.67 23.42 -6.95
N ASN A 210 4.38 24.73 -6.88
CA ASN A 210 3.08 25.36 -7.11
C ASN A 210 3.23 26.85 -6.83
N SER A 211 3.67 27.58 -7.85
CA SER A 211 3.26 28.97 -8.07
C SER A 211 2.86 29.07 -9.55
N PRO A 212 1.82 29.86 -9.86
CA PRO A 212 1.07 29.80 -11.12
C PRO A 212 1.89 30.12 -12.37
#